data_AF-A0A2H3CAL1-F1
#
_entry.id   AF-A0A2H3CAL1-F1
#
_cell.length_a   1.000
_cell.length_b   1.000
_cell.length_c   1.000
_cell.angle_alpha   90.00
_cell.angle_beta   90.00
_cell.angle_gamma   90.00
#
_symmetry.space_group_name_H-M   'P 1'
#
loop_
_entity.id
_entity.type
_entity.pdbx_description
1 polymer ?
#
loop_
_entity_poly.entity_id
_entity_poly.type
_entity_poly.pdbx_seq_one_letter_code
_entity_poly.pdbx_strand_id
1 'polypeptide(L)'
;SLLVGLASEEIEEWRKGYSDDPHFSEVLTSLQDPKAHLTPQFPQYYYSDEGLLYFEDYNGNNCLCVPQSLQISIMDQIHNSLTESAHGG
;
A
#
# COMPACT_ATOMS: atom_id res chain seq x y z
N SER A 1 19.64 12.16 -4.37
CA SER A 1 18.73 11.08 -3.97
C SER A 1 17.70 10.91 -5.07
N LEU A 2 17.40 9.69 -5.48
CA LEU A 2 16.29 9.44 -6.40
C LEU A 2 15.02 9.41 -5.54
N LEU A 3 14.18 10.44 -5.65
CA LEU A 3 12.84 10.40 -5.07
C LEU A 3 12.00 9.55 -6.03
N VAL A 4 11.93 8.25 -5.77
CA VAL A 4 10.99 7.37 -6.48
C VAL A 4 9.64 7.57 -5.81
N GLY A 5 8.81 8.41 -6.41
CA GLY A 5 7.42 8.61 -6.02
C GLY A 5 6.52 7.94 -7.05
N LEU A 6 5.39 7.39 -6.61
CA LEU A 6 4.33 6.95 -7.51
C LEU A 6 3.76 8.17 -8.24
N ALA A 7 3.33 8.00 -9.49
CA ALA A 7 2.63 9.07 -10.19
C ALA A 7 1.31 9.40 -9.46
N SER A 8 0.85 10.64 -9.53
CA SER A 8 -0.36 11.05 -8.81
C SER A 8 -1.60 10.24 -9.22
N GLU A 9 -1.72 9.91 -10.52
CA GLU A 9 -2.77 9.02 -11.05
C GLU A 9 -2.71 7.64 -10.40
N GLU A 10 -1.51 7.08 -10.28
CA GLU A 10 -1.31 5.78 -9.64
C GLU A 10 -1.74 5.86 -8.16
N ILE A 11 -1.33 6.89 -7.42
CA ILE A 11 -1.76 7.09 -6.02
C ILE A 11 -3.29 7.13 -5.90
N GLU A 12 -4.00 7.72 -6.85
CA GLU A 12 -5.47 7.72 -6.87
C GLU A 12 -6.05 6.30 -7.06
N GLU A 13 -5.45 5.47 -7.92
CA GLU A 13 -5.82 4.06 -8.07
C GLU A 13 -5.61 3.26 -6.79
N TRP A 14 -4.50 3.50 -6.08
CA TRP A 14 -4.22 2.88 -4.78
C TRP A 14 -5.26 3.29 -3.72
N ARG A 15 -5.56 4.58 -3.60
CA ARG A 15 -6.58 5.11 -2.67
C ARG A 15 -7.96 4.52 -2.95
N LYS A 16 -8.33 4.42 -4.23
CA LYS A 16 -9.56 3.77 -4.64
C LYS A 16 -9.54 2.29 -4.28
N GLY A 17 -8.44 1.60 -4.55
CA GLY A 17 -8.24 0.20 -4.19
C GLY A 17 -8.46 -0.04 -2.69
N TYR A 18 -7.94 0.83 -1.81
CA TYR A 18 -8.19 0.73 -0.37
C TYR A 18 -9.65 0.96 0.02
N SER A 19 -10.32 1.90 -0.66
CA SER A 19 -11.73 2.22 -0.40
C SER A 19 -12.67 1.08 -0.81
N ASP A 20 -12.33 0.38 -1.90
CA ASP A 20 -13.10 -0.75 -2.43
C ASP A 20 -12.75 -2.09 -1.73
N ASP A 21 -11.63 -2.16 -1.00
CA ASP A 21 -11.21 -3.34 -0.23
C ASP A 21 -11.91 -3.37 1.15
N PRO A 22 -12.68 -4.42 1.49
CA PRO A 22 -13.44 -4.46 2.74
C PRO A 22 -12.57 -4.36 4.01
N HIS A 23 -11.37 -4.94 3.99
CA HIS A 23 -10.48 -4.90 5.15
C HIS A 23 -9.81 -3.53 5.26
N PHE A 24 -9.26 -3.02 4.17
CA PHE A 24 -8.56 -1.73 4.22
C PHE A 24 -9.49 -0.54 4.41
N SER A 25 -10.73 -0.58 3.90
CA SER A 25 -11.74 0.45 4.18
C SER A 25 -12.10 0.53 5.67
N GLU A 26 -12.18 -0.62 6.37
CA GLU A 26 -12.36 -0.66 7.82
C GLU A 26 -11.14 -0.07 8.56
N VAL A 27 -9.94 -0.46 8.15
CA VAL A 27 -8.69 0.09 8.72
C VAL A 27 -8.64 1.61 8.56
N LEU A 28 -8.92 2.14 7.36
CA LEU A 28 -8.93 3.59 7.10
C LEU A 28 -9.94 4.32 7.97
N THR A 29 -11.14 3.75 8.13
CA THR A 29 -12.18 4.32 8.99
C THR A 29 -11.71 4.39 10.44
N SER A 30 -11.08 3.32 10.93
CA SER A 30 -10.58 3.24 12.29
C SER A 30 -9.43 4.22 12.55
N LEU A 31 -8.49 4.37 11.62
CA LEU A 31 -7.37 5.31 11.74
C LEU A 31 -7.81 6.77 11.76
N GLN A 32 -8.96 7.09 11.16
CA GLN A 32 -9.55 8.43 11.15
C GLN A 32 -10.41 8.72 12.38
N ASP A 33 -10.66 7.72 13.25
CA ASP A 33 -11.43 7.94 14.48
C ASP A 33 -10.64 8.87 15.43
N PRO A 34 -11.25 9.92 15.98
CA PRO A 34 -10.58 10.83 16.91
C PRO A 34 -9.98 10.15 18.14
N LYS A 35 -10.47 8.97 18.52
CA LYS A 35 -9.99 8.14 19.64
C LYS A 35 -8.98 7.08 19.22
N ALA A 36 -8.61 6.99 17.94
CA ALA A 36 -7.62 6.03 17.45
C ALA A 36 -6.29 6.11 18.21
N HIS A 37 -5.90 7.31 18.66
CA HIS A 37 -4.69 7.52 19.47
C HIS A 37 -4.76 6.93 20.89
N LEU A 38 -5.96 6.67 21.41
CA LEU A 38 -6.17 6.11 22.75
C LEU A 38 -6.35 4.59 22.70
N THR A 39 -7.09 4.12 21.70
CA THR A 39 -7.44 2.71 21.54
C THR A 39 -7.37 2.33 20.05
N PRO A 40 -6.16 2.13 19.50
CA PRO A 40 -6.01 1.75 18.11
C PRO A 40 -6.54 0.33 17.90
N GLN A 41 -7.53 0.17 17.03
CA GLN A 41 -8.05 -1.16 16.64
C GLN A 41 -7.05 -1.91 15.74
N PHE A 42 -6.28 -1.15 14.95
CA PHE A 42 -5.36 -1.65 13.94
C PHE A 42 -3.96 -1.04 14.11
N PRO A 43 -3.28 -1.26 15.27
CA PRO A 43 -2.03 -0.58 15.61
C PRO A 43 -0.85 -0.91 14.69
N GLN A 44 -0.94 -2.01 13.93
CA GLN A 44 0.09 -2.44 13.00
C GLN A 44 0.09 -1.65 11.67
N TYR A 45 -0.95 -0.84 11.42
CA TYR A 45 -1.06 -0.06 10.20
C TYR A 45 -0.81 1.43 10.45
N TYR A 46 -0.26 2.09 9.45
CA TYR A 46 -0.21 3.54 9.39
C TYR A 46 -0.61 4.05 8.01
N TYR A 47 -1.22 5.22 7.98
CA TYR A 47 -1.65 5.89 6.76
C TYR A 47 -0.78 7.13 6.55
N SER A 48 -0.13 7.20 5.39
CA SER A 48 0.75 8.32 5.04
C SER A 48 -0.03 9.56 4.60
N ASP A 49 0.62 10.72 4.62
CA ASP A 49 0.06 11.98 4.08
C ASP A 49 -0.26 11.89 2.58
N GLU A 50 0.43 11.00 1.85
CA GLU A 50 0.17 10.72 0.44
C GLU A 50 -1.02 9.79 0.23
N GLY A 51 -1.67 9.32 1.29
CA GLY A 51 -2.84 8.48 1.24
C GLY A 51 -2.55 7.02 0.89
N LEU A 52 -1.37 6.55 1.25
CA LEU A 52 -0.95 5.16 1.12
C LEU A 52 -0.93 4.47 2.49
N LEU A 53 -1.38 3.22 2.54
CA LEU A 53 -1.46 2.41 3.75
C LEU A 53 -0.27 1.46 3.83
N TYR A 54 0.33 1.36 5.01
CA TYR A 54 1.52 0.55 5.24
C TYR A 54 1.40 -0.24 6.54
N PHE A 55 2.23 -1.26 6.67
CA PHE A 55 2.47 -2.00 7.91
C PHE A 55 3.97 -2.22 8.13
N GLU A 56 4.36 -2.51 9.36
CA GLU A 56 5.73 -2.91 9.69
C GLU A 56 5.87 -4.44 9.64
N ASP A 57 6.84 -4.95 8.88
CA ASP A 57 7.17 -6.36 8.86
C ASP A 57 7.96 -6.80 10.11
N TYR A 58 8.25 -8.10 10.22
CA TYR A 58 8.98 -8.64 11.37
C TYR A 58 10.45 -8.16 11.48
N ASN A 59 11.00 -7.55 10.43
CA ASN A 59 12.33 -6.98 10.39
C ASN A 59 12.33 -5.47 10.66
N GLY A 60 11.17 -4.85 10.91
CA GLY A 60 11.04 -3.41 11.08
C GLY A 60 10.97 -2.63 9.77
N ASN A 61 10.74 -3.28 8.63
CA ASN A 61 10.58 -2.58 7.35
C ASN A 61 9.14 -2.15 7.14
N ASN A 62 8.98 -0.94 6.61
CA ASN A 62 7.68 -0.47 6.14
C ASN A 62 7.32 -1.12 4.81
N CYS A 63 6.23 -1.88 4.80
CA CYS A 63 5.70 -2.53 3.63
C CYS A 63 4.38 -1.87 3.20
N LEU A 64 4.25 -1.59 1.91
CA LEU A 64 3.04 -1.03 1.34
C LEU A 64 1.93 -2.09 1.34
N CYS A 65 0.76 -1.76 1.88
CA CYS A 65 -0.41 -2.62 1.84
C CYS A 65 -0.97 -2.64 0.41
N VAL A 66 -1.10 -3.83 -0.18
CA VAL A 66 -1.60 -3.98 -1.54
C VAL A 66 -3.09 -4.36 -1.52
N PRO A 67 -4.01 -3.50 -1.98
CA PRO A 67 -5.43 -3.83 -2.06
C PRO A 67 -5.66 -4.96 -3.06
N GLN A 68 -6.70 -5.77 -2.83
CA GLN A 68 -6.94 -6.99 -3.62
C GLN A 68 -7.00 -6.73 -5.13
N SER A 69 -7.58 -5.60 -5.55
CA SER A 69 -7.71 -5.20 -6.96
C SER A 69 -6.36 -4.97 -7.67
N LEU A 70 -5.30 -4.61 -6.93
CA LEU A 70 -3.99 -4.29 -7.50
C LEU A 70 -3.00 -5.46 -7.48
N GLN A 71 -3.29 -6.52 -6.72
CA GLN A 71 -2.37 -7.65 -6.56
C GLN A 71 -1.98 -8.29 -7.89
N ILE A 72 -2.94 -8.54 -8.79
CA ILE A 72 -2.68 -9.16 -10.09
C ILE A 72 -1.77 -8.28 -10.95
N SER A 73 -2.06 -6.98 -11.02
CA SER A 73 -1.26 -6.04 -11.83
C SER A 73 0.16 -5.93 -11.32
N ILE A 74 0.36 -5.85 -10.00
CA ILE A 74 1.69 -5.77 -9.40
C ILE A 74 2.47 -7.06 -9.64
N MET A 75 1.84 -8.23 -9.50
CA MET A 75 2.49 -9.51 -9.80
C MET A 75 2.91 -9.58 -11.27
N ASP A 76 2.05 -9.15 -12.20
CA ASP A 76 2.37 -9.10 -13.63
C ASP A 76 3.56 -8.18 -13.92
N GLN A 77 3.59 -6.98 -13.34
CA GLN A 77 4.72 -6.05 -13.48
C GLN A 77 6.03 -6.63 -12.95
N ILE A 78 6.00 -7.33 -11.82
CA ILE A 78 7.18 -8.00 -11.26
C ILE A 78 7.64 -9.13 -12.19
N HIS A 79 6.71 -9.96 -12.67
CA HIS A 79 7.03 -11.04 -13.61
C HIS A 79 7.61 -10.54 -14.92
N ASN A 80 7.05 -9.46 -15.48
CA ASN A 80 7.53 -8.83 -16.70
C ASN A 80 8.90 -8.19 -16.50
N SER A 81 9.10 -7.42 -15.42
CA SER A 81 10.39 -6.79 -15.10
C SER A 81 11.51 -7.83 -14.89
N LEU A 82 11.22 -8.94 -14.20
CA LEU A 82 12.16 -10.06 -14.05
C LEU A 82 12.47 -10.72 -15.40
N THR A 83 11.46 -10.92 -16.25
CA THR A 83 11.63 -11.53 -17.58
C THR A 83 12.43 -10.62 -18.52
N GLU A 84 12.19 -9.31 -18.49
CA GLU A 84 12.94 -8.30 -19.26
C GLU A 84 14.40 -8.21 -18.81
N SER A 85 14.68 -8.36 -17.51
CA SER A 85 16.05 -8.40 -16.99
C SER A 85 16.84 -9.66 -17.42
N ALA A 86 16.16 -10.72 -17.84
CA ALA A 86 16.77 -11.99 -18.27
C ALA A 86 17.16 -12.01 -19.77
N HIS A 87 16.87 -10.95 -20.54
CA HIS A 87 17.21 -10.83 -21.96
C HIS A 87 18.50 -10.05 -22.24
N GLY A 88 19.30 -9.76 -21.20
CA GLY A 88 20.63 -9.18 -21.31
C GLY A 88 21.74 -10.23 -21.16
N GLY A 89 21.79 -11.21 -22.06
CA GLY A 89 22.83 -12.25 -22.12
C GLY A 89 23.37 -12.43 -23.52
#